data_AF-A0A957NGX2-F1
#
_entry.id   AF-A0A957NGX2-F1
#
_cell.length_a   1.000
_cell.length_b   1.000
_cell.length_c   1.000
_cell.angle_alpha   90.00
_cell.angle_beta   90.00
_cell.angle_gamma   90.00
#
_symmetry.space_group_name_H-M   'P 1'
#
loop_
_entity.id
_entity.type
_entity.pdbx_description
1 polymer ?
#
loop_
_entity_poly.entity_id
_entity_poly.type
_entity_poly.pdbx_seq_one_letter_code
_entity_poly.pdbx_strand_id
1 'polypeptide(L)'
;NLRTHDALPEVSTSLTYFLNNQSRMHYDRYRAQGLQIGSGSIESACKSVVAQRLKLAGMRWNHASARAVVTLRARLKSDRWHQTSRLLSPKRSRSLPAAA
;
A
#
# COMPACT_ATOMS: atom_id res chain seq x y z
N ASN A 1 -22.06 -26.78 -28.65
CA ASN A 1 -20.76 -26.80 -29.34
C ASN A 1 -20.34 -25.40 -29.74
N LEU A 2 -19.79 -24.64 -28.79
CA LEU A 2 -19.08 -23.39 -29.10
C LEU A 2 -17.71 -23.79 -29.64
N ARG A 3 -17.55 -23.71 -30.96
CA ARG A 3 -16.28 -23.99 -31.61
C ARG A 3 -15.29 -22.87 -31.26
N THR A 4 -14.33 -23.16 -30.39
CA THR A 4 -13.12 -22.35 -30.18
C THR A 4 -12.21 -22.53 -31.40
N HIS A 5 -12.51 -21.85 -32.49
CA HIS A 5 -11.55 -21.70 -33.60
C HIS A 5 -10.83 -20.35 -33.43
N ASP A 6 -9.50 -20.44 -33.30
CA ASP A 6 -8.51 -19.36 -33.44
C ASP A 6 -8.66 -18.13 -32.53
N ALA A 7 -8.71 -18.34 -31.22
CA ALA A 7 -8.49 -17.25 -30.27
C ALA A 7 -7.02 -16.80 -30.33
N LEU A 8 -6.79 -15.50 -30.56
CA LEU A 8 -5.46 -14.88 -30.48
C LEU A 8 -4.75 -15.32 -29.18
N PRO A 9 -3.42 -15.50 -29.18
CA PRO A 9 -2.68 -16.02 -28.02
C PRO A 9 -3.03 -15.30 -26.71
N GLU A 10 -3.21 -13.97 -26.77
CA GLU A 10 -3.56 -13.12 -25.63
C GLU A 10 -4.95 -13.43 -25.02
N VAL A 11 -5.94 -13.75 -25.87
CA VAL A 11 -7.28 -14.15 -25.43
C VAL A 11 -7.22 -15.50 -24.73
N SER A 12 -6.45 -16.45 -25.27
CA SER A 12 -6.25 -17.77 -24.67
C SER A 12 -5.54 -17.67 -23.31
N THR A 13 -4.51 -16.81 -23.19
CA THR A 13 -3.84 -16.53 -21.91
C THR A 13 -4.79 -15.92 -20.89
N SER A 14 -5.57 -14.91 -21.30
CA SER A 14 -6.53 -14.24 -20.42
C SER A 14 -7.62 -15.20 -19.94
N LEU A 15 -8.16 -16.03 -20.84
CA LEU A 15 -9.15 -17.05 -20.49
C LEU A 15 -8.59 -18.04 -19.46
N THR A 16 -7.38 -18.54 -19.69
CA THR A 16 -6.70 -19.44 -18.75
C THR A 16 -6.52 -18.78 -17.38
N TYR A 17 -6.14 -17.51 -17.33
CA TYR A 17 -6.01 -16.76 -16.08
C TYR A 17 -7.35 -16.66 -15.34
N PHE A 18 -8.44 -16.31 -16.02
CA PHE A 18 -9.76 -16.21 -15.39
C PHE A 18 -10.26 -17.55 -14.87
N LEU A 19 -10.09 -18.63 -15.64
CA LEU A 19 -10.48 -19.98 -15.22
C LEU A 19 -9.71 -20.41 -13.98
N ASN A 20 -8.40 -20.21 -13.94
CA ASN A 20 -7.55 -20.56 -12.81
C ASN A 20 -7.87 -19.76 -11.54
N ASN A 21 -8.38 -18.53 -11.67
CA ASN A 21 -8.67 -17.63 -10.56
C ASN A 21 -10.16 -17.49 -10.24
N GLN A 22 -11.04 -18.29 -10.87
CA GLN A 22 -12.49 -18.15 -10.73
C GLN A 22 -12.95 -18.19 -9.26
N SER A 23 -12.32 -19.03 -8.43
CA SER A 23 -12.61 -19.14 -6.98
C SER A 23 -12.32 -17.88 -6.17
N ARG A 24 -11.61 -16.90 -6.74
CA ARG A 24 -11.31 -15.60 -6.12
C ARG A 24 -12.19 -14.48 -6.66
N MET A 25 -13.03 -14.74 -7.66
CA MET A 25 -13.81 -13.73 -8.39
C MET A 25 -15.25 -13.58 -7.85
N HIS A 26 -15.45 -13.71 -6.54
CA HIS A 26 -16.75 -13.51 -5.88
C HIS A 26 -17.09 -12.01 -5.72
N TYR A 27 -17.04 -11.26 -6.83
CA TYR A 27 -17.20 -9.80 -6.87
C TYR A 27 -18.59 -9.32 -6.44
N ASP A 28 -19.61 -10.15 -6.63
CA ASP A 28 -20.96 -9.95 -6.10
C ASP A 28 -20.94 -9.90 -4.57
N ARG A 29 -20.34 -10.91 -3.92
CA ARG A 29 -20.21 -10.99 -2.47
C ARG A 29 -19.37 -9.85 -1.91
N TYR A 30 -18.24 -9.53 -2.57
CA TYR A 30 -17.37 -8.45 -2.12
C TYR A 30 -18.06 -7.08 -2.21
N ARG A 31 -18.83 -6.83 -3.28
CA ARG A 31 -19.63 -5.61 -3.40
C ARG A 31 -20.73 -5.54 -2.35
N ALA A 32 -21.44 -6.65 -2.08
CA ALA A 32 -22.44 -6.70 -1.02
C ALA A 32 -21.85 -6.42 0.37
N GLN A 33 -20.58 -6.77 0.59
CA GLN A 33 -19.84 -6.46 1.83
C GLN A 33 -19.26 -5.03 1.86
N GLY A 34 -19.44 -4.23 0.80
CA GLY A 34 -18.85 -2.89 0.70
C GLY A 34 -17.32 -2.89 0.53
N LEU A 35 -16.72 -4.02 0.13
CA LEU A 35 -15.29 -4.11 -0.08
C LEU A 35 -14.88 -3.41 -1.37
N GLN A 36 -13.73 -2.73 -1.33
CA GLN A 36 -13.15 -2.14 -2.52
C GLN A 36 -12.56 -3.22 -3.42
N ILE A 37 -13.17 -3.41 -4.61
CA ILE A 37 -12.72 -4.41 -5.60
C ILE A 37 -11.74 -3.84 -6.64
N GLY A 38 -11.60 -2.52 -6.73
CA GLY A 38 -10.71 -1.85 -7.68
C GLY A 38 -9.31 -1.58 -7.11
N SER A 39 -8.28 -1.66 -7.94
CA SER A 39 -6.89 -1.40 -7.56
C SER A 39 -6.55 0.08 -7.35
N GLY A 40 -7.41 1.01 -7.81
CA GLY A 40 -7.10 2.44 -7.87
C GLY A 40 -6.65 3.07 -6.54
N SER A 41 -7.31 2.77 -5.42
CA SER A 41 -6.85 3.28 -4.11
C SER A 41 -5.49 2.73 -3.71
N ILE A 42 -5.22 1.46 -4.03
CA ILE A 42 -3.93 0.82 -3.74
C ILE A 42 -2.83 1.41 -4.62
N GLU A 43 -3.09 1.59 -5.91
CA GLU A 43 -2.15 2.22 -6.85
C GLU A 43 -1.84 3.67 -6.45
N SER A 44 -2.87 4.43 -6.06
CA SER A 44 -2.72 5.79 -5.55
C SER A 44 -1.89 5.83 -4.26
N ALA A 45 -2.10 4.89 -3.34
CA ALA A 45 -1.31 4.77 -2.13
C ALA A 45 0.16 4.42 -2.45
N CYS A 46 0.41 3.45 -3.34
CA CYS A 46 1.75 3.09 -3.80
C CYS A 46 2.46 4.28 -4.44
N LYS A 47 1.76 5.05 -5.28
CA LYS A 47 2.30 6.26 -5.92
C LYS A 47 2.64 7.35 -4.89
N SER A 48 1.69 7.68 -4.02
CA SER A 48 1.79 8.84 -3.12
C SER A 48 2.62 8.57 -1.86
N VAL A 49 2.52 7.38 -1.27
CA VAL A 49 3.24 7.02 -0.04
C VAL A 49 4.66 6.55 -0.36
N VAL A 50 4.81 5.63 -1.33
CA VAL A 50 6.08 4.96 -1.61
C VAL A 50 6.85 5.66 -2.73
N ALA A 51 6.32 5.68 -3.95
CA ALA A 51 7.07 6.08 -5.14
C ALA A 51 7.56 7.53 -5.06
N GLN A 52 6.71 8.45 -4.59
CA GLN A 52 7.03 9.87 -4.41
C GLN A 52 8.19 10.18 -3.44
N ARG A 53 8.73 9.19 -2.71
CA ARG A 53 9.86 9.40 -1.81
C ARG A 53 10.97 8.37 -1.94
N LEU A 54 10.62 7.11 -2.13
CA LEU A 54 11.59 6.01 -2.11
C LEU A 54 12.15 5.68 -3.50
N LYS A 55 11.45 6.06 -4.59
CA LYS A 55 11.81 5.68 -5.96
C LYS A 55 12.37 6.84 -6.80
N LEU A 56 12.85 7.90 -6.14
CA LEU A 56 13.45 9.06 -6.80
C LEU A 56 14.95 8.83 -7.08
N ALA A 57 15.53 9.65 -7.97
CA ALA A 57 16.95 9.59 -8.29
C ALA A 57 17.82 9.82 -7.04
N GLY A 58 18.93 9.07 -6.92
CA GLY A 58 19.89 9.19 -5.81
C GLY A 58 19.42 8.60 -4.47
N MET A 59 18.21 8.03 -4.42
CA MET A 59 17.67 7.44 -3.20
C MET A 59 18.33 6.09 -2.90
N ARG A 60 19.01 6.00 -1.76
CA ARG A 60 19.57 4.75 -1.22
C ARG A 60 18.98 4.52 0.16
N TRP A 61 18.41 3.34 0.34
CA TRP A 61 17.78 2.95 1.59
C TRP A 61 18.27 1.58 2.00
N ASN A 62 18.47 1.39 3.30
CA ASN A 62 18.45 0.05 3.87
C ASN A 62 17.00 -0.26 4.28
N HIS A 63 16.70 -1.54 4.54
CA HIS A 63 15.33 -1.97 4.82
C HIS A 63 14.72 -1.26 6.04
N ALA A 64 15.51 -1.02 7.10
CA ALA A 64 15.05 -0.35 8.31
C ALA A 64 14.67 1.12 8.06
N SER A 65 15.51 1.88 7.36
CA SER A 65 15.25 3.29 7.06
C SER A 65 14.11 3.47 6.06
N ALA A 66 14.03 2.61 5.03
CA ALA A 66 12.90 2.58 4.10
C ALA A 66 11.57 2.36 4.85
N ARG A 67 11.52 1.35 5.72
CA ARG A 67 10.32 1.03 6.51
C ARG A 67 9.91 2.18 7.42
N ALA A 68 10.86 2.81 8.11
CA ALA A 68 10.59 3.95 8.97
C ALA A 68 9.97 5.12 8.19
N VAL A 69 10.54 5.46 7.04
CA VAL A 69 10.03 6.56 6.20
C VAL A 69 8.67 6.24 5.60
N VAL A 70 8.45 5.04 5.08
CA VAL A 70 7.12 4.62 4.56
C VAL A 70 6.08 4.67 5.67
N THR A 71 6.40 4.19 6.87
CA THR A 71 5.48 4.22 8.02
C THR A 71 5.10 5.65 8.38
N LEU A 72 6.09 6.56 8.46
CA LEU A 72 5.85 7.97 8.75
C LEU A 72 4.96 8.62 7.68
N ARG A 73 5.25 8.36 6.40
CA ARG A 73 4.47 8.89 5.27
C ARG A 73 3.04 8.35 5.24
N ALA A 74 2.85 7.07 5.53
CA ALA A 74 1.52 6.46 5.62
C ALA A 74 0.71 7.14 6.73
N ARG A 75 1.28 7.32 7.92
CA ARG A 75 0.63 8.05 9.03
C ARG A 75 0.28 9.49 8.66
N LEU A 76 1.20 10.19 7.99
CA LEU A 76 0.99 11.57 7.53
C LEU A 76 -0.15 11.66 6.51
N LYS A 77 -0.18 10.76 5.51
CA LYS A 77 -1.21 10.72 4.45
C LYS A 77 -2.56 10.20 4.92
N SER A 78 -2.63 9.64 6.13
CA SER A 78 -3.88 9.25 6.79
C SER A 78 -4.31 10.24 7.88
N ASP A 79 -3.80 11.48 7.87
CA ASP A 79 -4.11 12.54 8.84
C ASP A 79 -3.84 12.17 10.31
N ARG A 80 -2.93 11.23 10.55
CA ARG A 80 -2.54 10.77 11.90
C ARG A 80 -1.27 11.44 12.42
N TRP A 81 -0.94 12.63 11.90
CA TRP A 81 0.28 13.34 12.28
C TRP A 81 0.31 13.66 13.78
N HIS A 82 -0.79 14.18 14.36
CA HIS A 82 -0.86 14.52 15.78
C HIS A 82 -0.60 13.32 16.71
N GLN A 83 -1.06 12.12 16.33
CA GLN A 83 -0.78 10.91 17.09
C GLN A 83 0.68 10.51 16.96
N THR A 84 1.22 10.61 15.74
CA THR A 84 2.59 10.23 15.42
C THR A 84 3.61 11.17 16.08
N SER A 85 3.37 12.48 16.08
CA SER A 85 4.24 13.48 16.69
C SER A 85 4.34 13.30 18.21
N ARG A 86 3.28 12.88 18.89
CA ARG A 86 3.32 12.52 20.31
C ARG A 86 4.22 11.32 20.60
N LEU A 87 4.20 10.30 19.73
CA LEU A 87 5.06 9.12 19.87
C LEU A 87 6.53 9.43 19.59
N LEU A 88 6.78 10.38 18.70
CA LEU A 88 8.13 10.85 18.35
C LEU A 88 8.65 11.94 19.29
N SER A 89 7.78 12.51 20.13
CA SER A 89 8.19 13.52 21.11
C SER A 89 9.17 12.88 22.08
N PRO A 90 10.37 13.46 22.28
CA PRO A 90 11.30 12.93 23.26
C PRO A 90 10.60 12.93 24.62
N LYS A 91 10.63 11.79 25.32
CA LYS A 91 10.31 11.78 26.74
C LYS A 91 11.30 12.74 27.40
N ARG A 92 10.84 13.92 27.83
CA ARG A 92 11.64 14.82 28.67
C ARG A 92 12.15 13.98 29.84
N SER A 93 13.44 13.66 29.85
CA SER A 93 14.08 13.15 31.07
C SER A 93 13.93 14.26 32.11
N ARG A 94 13.37 13.91 33.27
CA ARG A 94 13.11 14.85 34.37
C ARG A 94 14.41 15.54 34.79
N SER A 95 14.34 16.87 34.86
CA SER A 95 15.10 17.83 35.67
C SER A 95 16.51 17.43 36.17
N LEU A 96 17.52 18.18 35.73
CA LEU A 96 18.75 18.40 36.50
C LEU A 96 18.39 19.14 37.80
N PRO A 97 18.95 18.77 38.97
CA PRO A 97 18.71 19.52 40.20
C PRO A 97 19.33 20.92 40.10
N ALA A 98 18.64 21.91 40.66
CA ALA A 98 19.15 23.26 40.79
C ALA A 98 20.39 23.25 41.69
N ALA A 99 21.51 23.78 41.18
CA ALA A 99 22.72 23.98 41.96
C ALA A 99 22.45 24.95 43.12
N ALA A 100 22.92 24.58 44.31
CA ALA A 100 22.89 25.37 45.54
C ALA A 100 23.96 26.47 45.53
#